data_AF-A0A5J4QX05-F1
#
_entry.id   AF-A0A5J4QX05-F1
#
_cell.length_a   1.000
_cell.length_b   1.000
_cell.length_c   1.000
_cell.angle_alpha   90.00
_cell.angle_beta   90.00
_cell.angle_gamma   90.00
#
_symmetry.space_group_name_H-M   'P 1'
#
loop_
_entity.id
_entity.type
_entity.pdbx_description
1 polymer ?
#
loop_
_entity_poly.entity_id
_entity_poly.type
_entity_poly.pdbx_seq_one_letter_code
_entity_poly.pdbx_strand_id
1 'polypeptide(L)'
;LDVDYPCEIIRKDNLIIKPDRVPYPKKSMRHRHYGYILEMLIKKACEFPEGDEKNNLVALIANHMKKSYILWNKESVDEQKIANDLMEYSEGMLRLDDDLIKLMGKRYFTYVRKQKTTRNNNNQKRQPSPKSST
;
A
#
# COMPACT_ATOMS: atom_id res chain seq x y z
N LEU A 1 2.60 46.38 43.56
CA LEU A 1 3.21 45.48 42.56
C LEU A 1 2.39 45.71 41.29
N ASP A 2 2.76 46.71 40.50
CA ASP A 2 2.03 47.08 39.29
C ASP A 2 2.54 46.19 38.16
N VAL A 3 1.70 45.24 37.75
CA VAL A 3 2.01 44.29 36.68
C VAL A 3 1.43 44.87 35.40
N ASP A 4 2.29 45.38 34.53
CA ASP A 4 1.93 45.67 33.15
C ASP A 4 1.63 44.34 32.44
N TYR A 5 0.35 44.13 32.14
CA TYR A 5 -0.14 42.97 31.42
C TYR A 5 -0.22 43.29 29.93
N PRO A 6 0.63 42.71 29.06
CA PRO A 6 0.53 42.93 27.63
C PRO A 6 -0.32 41.81 27.04
N CYS A 7 -1.63 41.89 27.19
CA CYS A 7 -2.49 41.26 26.19
C CYS A 7 -3.45 42.31 25.66
N GLU A 8 -3.31 42.59 24.37
CA GLU A 8 -4.27 43.39 23.62
C GLU A 8 -5.67 42.79 23.80
N ILE A 9 -6.64 43.62 24.17
CA ILE A 9 -8.04 43.19 24.27
C ILE A 9 -8.49 42.81 22.86
N ILE A 10 -8.57 41.51 22.59
CA ILE A 10 -9.09 40.99 21.33
C ILE A 10 -10.53 41.52 21.18
N ARG A 11 -10.75 42.41 20.19
CA ARG A 11 -12.08 42.96 19.91
C ARG A 11 -13.05 41.80 19.62
N LYS A 12 -14.31 41.92 20.06
CA LYS A 12 -15.35 40.87 19.88
C LYS A 12 -15.46 40.41 18.42
N ASP A 13 -15.16 41.29 17.47
CA ASP A 13 -15.17 41.04 16.03
C ASP A 13 -14.11 40.01 15.58
N ASN A 14 -12.98 39.93 16.29
CA ASN A 14 -11.91 38.96 16.03
C ASN A 14 -12.13 37.61 16.75
N LEU A 15 -13.16 37.52 17.61
CA LEU A 15 -13.49 36.30 18.34
C LEU A 15 -14.28 35.30 17.48
N ILE A 16 -14.88 35.79 16.38
CA ILE A 16 -15.74 35.03 15.47
C ILE A 16 -15.13 35.05 14.06
N ILE A 17 -13.85 34.75 13.94
CA ILE A 17 -13.23 34.54 12.63
C ILE A 17 -13.63 33.14 12.16
N LYS A 18 -14.39 33.08 11.07
CA LYS A 18 -14.73 31.79 10.45
C LYS A 18 -13.42 31.17 9.94
N PRO A 19 -13.13 29.89 10.24
CA PRO A 19 -11.90 29.27 9.79
C PRO A 19 -11.77 29.34 8.28
N ASP A 20 -10.54 29.54 7.80
CA ASP A 20 -10.25 29.55 6.37
C ASP A 20 -10.68 28.24 5.71
N ARG A 21 -11.24 28.35 4.51
CA ARG A 21 -11.65 27.19 3.75
C ARG A 21 -10.41 26.44 3.28
N VAL A 22 -10.17 25.27 3.87
CA VAL A 22 -9.11 24.37 3.39
C VAL A 22 -9.50 23.84 2.00
N PRO A 23 -8.72 24.12 0.94
CA PRO A 23 -9.01 23.60 -0.37
C PRO A 23 -8.82 22.09 -0.39
N TYR A 24 -9.87 21.36 -0.77
CA TYR A 24 -9.76 19.91 -0.94
C TYR A 24 -8.97 19.59 -2.22
N PRO A 25 -8.02 18.64 -2.19
CA PRO A 25 -7.24 18.30 -3.37
C PRO A 25 -8.15 17.69 -4.44
N LYS A 26 -8.31 18.42 -5.56
CA LYS A 26 -9.03 17.95 -6.76
C LYS A 26 -8.07 17.18 -7.67
N LYS A 27 -7.71 15.95 -7.29
CA LYS A 27 -6.90 15.07 -8.15
C LYS A 27 -7.77 14.16 -9.00
N SER A 28 -7.77 14.42 -10.30
CA SER A 28 -8.33 13.52 -11.29
C SER A 28 -7.32 12.39 -11.54
N MET A 29 -7.74 11.15 -11.30
CA MET A 29 -6.91 9.96 -11.54
C MET A 29 -7.45 9.25 -12.77
N ARG A 30 -6.57 8.91 -13.73
CA ARG A 30 -6.97 8.22 -14.97
C ARG A 30 -7.53 6.82 -14.67
N HIS A 31 -6.83 6.05 -13.82
CA HIS A 31 -7.30 4.74 -13.38
C HIS A 31 -7.58 4.73 -11.87
N ARG A 32 -8.87 4.75 -11.51
CA ARG A 32 -9.33 4.76 -10.10
C ARG A 32 -8.91 3.52 -9.32
N HIS A 33 -8.71 2.39 -9.98
CA HIS A 33 -8.35 1.12 -9.32
C HIS A 33 -6.90 1.09 -8.83
N TYR A 34 -6.01 1.95 -9.31
CA TYR A 34 -4.63 2.05 -8.79
C TYR A 34 -4.47 3.12 -7.72
N GLY A 35 -5.28 4.18 -7.79
CA GLY A 35 -5.22 5.30 -6.85
C GLY A 35 -4.02 6.24 -7.09
N TYR A 36 -4.00 7.34 -6.34
CA TYR A 36 -3.06 8.44 -6.59
C TYR A 36 -1.63 8.13 -6.13
N ILE A 37 -1.48 7.34 -5.06
CA ILE A 37 -0.18 6.98 -4.51
C ILE A 37 0.65 6.21 -5.55
N LEU A 38 0.01 5.36 -6.34
CA LEU A 38 0.68 4.52 -7.31
C LEU A 38 1.24 5.34 -8.47
N GLU A 39 0.51 6.35 -8.94
CA GLU A 39 0.99 7.32 -9.92
C GLU A 39 2.20 8.11 -9.40
N MET A 40 2.18 8.51 -8.13
CA MET A 40 3.30 9.21 -7.51
C MET A 40 4.54 8.30 -7.38
N LEU A 41 4.34 7.04 -7.00
CA LEU A 41 5.42 6.05 -6.90
C LEU A 41 6.08 5.81 -8.26
N ILE A 42 5.29 5.72 -9.33
CA ILE A 42 5.82 5.54 -10.69
C ILE A 42 6.66 6.74 -11.11
N LYS A 43 6.16 7.97 -10.90
CA LYS A 43 6.92 9.19 -11.19
C LYS A 43 8.25 9.22 -10.42
N LYS A 44 8.23 8.84 -9.14
CA LYS A 44 9.44 8.77 -8.32
C LYS A 44 10.40 7.66 -8.75
N ALA A 45 9.89 6.53 -9.21
CA ALA A 45 10.73 5.47 -9.77
C ALA A 45 11.40 5.91 -11.09
N CYS A 46 10.75 6.75 -11.90
CA CYS A 46 11.38 7.33 -13.10
C CYS A 46 12.54 8.28 -12.76
N GLU A 47 12.43 9.06 -11.68
CA GLU A 47 13.49 9.97 -11.19
C GLU A 47 14.67 9.25 -10.53
N PHE A 48 14.51 7.97 -10.18
CA PHE A 48 15.53 7.21 -9.44
C PHE A 48 16.68 6.77 -10.36
N PRO A 49 17.95 6.80 -9.88
CA PRO A 49 19.09 6.36 -10.68
C PRO A 49 18.97 4.89 -11.10
N GLU A 50 19.48 4.57 -12.29
CA GLU A 50 19.51 3.20 -12.82
C GLU A 50 20.37 2.30 -11.92
N GLY A 51 19.85 1.12 -11.59
CA GLY A 51 20.54 0.14 -10.76
C GLY A 51 19.61 -0.94 -10.18
N ASP A 52 20.18 -1.85 -9.41
CA ASP A 52 19.45 -2.96 -8.77
C ASP A 52 18.33 -2.47 -7.85
N GLU A 53 18.54 -1.33 -7.17
CA GLU A 53 17.55 -0.71 -6.30
C GLU A 53 16.32 -0.21 -7.08
N LYS A 54 16.54 0.39 -8.26
CA LYS A 54 15.45 0.82 -9.14
C LYS A 54 14.65 -0.38 -9.63
N ASN A 55 15.32 -1.43 -10.09
CA ASN A 55 14.69 -2.67 -10.52
C ASN A 55 13.85 -3.29 -9.40
N ASN A 56 14.40 -3.29 -8.18
CA ASN A 56 13.68 -3.78 -7.01
C ASN A 56 12.44 -2.92 -6.69
N LEU A 57 12.55 -1.59 -6.78
CA LEU A 57 11.44 -0.65 -6.60
C LEU A 57 10.35 -0.87 -7.66
N VAL A 58 10.72 -1.02 -8.93
CA VAL A 58 9.80 -1.32 -10.03
C VAL A 58 9.05 -2.63 -9.77
N ALA A 59 9.75 -3.69 -9.34
CA ALA A 59 9.10 -4.95 -8.98
C ALA A 59 8.12 -4.82 -7.81
N LEU A 60 8.39 -3.94 -6.84
CA LEU A 60 7.48 -3.66 -5.72
C LEU A 60 6.25 -2.88 -6.19
N ILE A 61 6.42 -1.89 -7.07
CA ILE A 61 5.32 -1.12 -7.66
C ILE A 61 4.42 -2.04 -8.48
N ALA A 62 4.98 -2.90 -9.33
CA ALA A 62 4.23 -3.87 -10.12
C ALA A 62 3.43 -4.84 -9.23
N ASN A 63 4.02 -5.31 -8.13
CA ASN A 63 3.31 -6.10 -7.13
C ASN A 63 2.14 -5.32 -6.50
N HIS A 64 2.34 -4.04 -6.21
CA HIS A 64 1.30 -3.18 -5.67
C HIS A 64 0.16 -3.01 -6.69
N MET A 65 0.48 -2.79 -7.97
CA MET A 65 -0.51 -2.71 -9.05
C MET A 65 -1.37 -3.98 -9.12
N LYS A 66 -0.74 -5.16 -9.11
CA LYS A 66 -1.45 -6.45 -9.11
C LYS A 66 -2.44 -6.55 -7.95
N LYS A 67 -2.03 -6.15 -6.74
CA LYS A 67 -2.87 -6.16 -5.54
C LYS A 67 -4.05 -5.19 -5.64
N SER A 68 -3.79 -3.95 -6.02
CA SER A 68 -4.84 -2.92 -6.15
C SER A 68 -5.87 -3.34 -7.19
N TYR A 69 -5.43 -3.90 -8.31
CA TYR A 69 -6.36 -4.37 -9.34
C TYR A 69 -7.24 -5.51 -8.83
N ILE A 70 -6.68 -6.53 -8.17
CA ILE A 70 -7.47 -7.64 -7.58
C ILE A 70 -8.47 -7.11 -6.54
N LEU A 71 -8.05 -6.13 -5.72
CA LEU A 71 -8.92 -5.53 -4.69
C LEU A 71 -10.14 -4.83 -5.32
N TRP A 72 -9.95 -4.14 -6.44
CA TRP A 72 -11.02 -3.39 -7.11
C TRP A 72 -11.85 -4.21 -8.10
N ASN A 73 -11.24 -5.13 -8.85
CA ASN A 73 -11.89 -5.89 -9.93
C ASN A 73 -12.26 -7.34 -9.57
N LYS A 74 -11.85 -7.87 -8.40
CA LYS A 74 -12.15 -9.24 -7.92
C LYS A 74 -11.76 -10.41 -8.84
N GLU A 75 -11.24 -10.15 -10.03
CA GLU A 75 -10.76 -11.17 -10.99
C GLU A 75 -9.23 -11.25 -11.01
N SER A 76 -8.72 -12.39 -11.47
CA SER A 76 -7.29 -12.58 -11.69
C SER A 76 -6.80 -11.70 -12.83
N VAL A 77 -5.65 -11.05 -12.62
CA VAL A 77 -5.04 -10.16 -13.60
C VAL A 77 -3.81 -10.81 -14.20
N ASP A 78 -3.70 -10.72 -15.52
CA ASP A 78 -2.53 -11.15 -16.27
C ASP A 78 -1.36 -10.19 -16.06
N GLU A 79 -0.14 -10.74 -15.94
CA GLU A 79 1.08 -9.95 -15.77
C GLU A 79 1.34 -9.01 -16.94
N GLN A 80 0.97 -9.40 -18.16
CA GLN A 80 1.11 -8.54 -19.34
C GLN A 80 0.26 -7.28 -19.25
N LYS A 81 -0.95 -7.36 -18.66
CA LYS A 81 -1.81 -6.19 -18.50
C LYS A 81 -1.17 -5.17 -17.55
N ILE A 82 -0.58 -5.65 -16.45
CA ILE A 82 0.15 -4.80 -15.49
C ILE A 82 1.37 -4.17 -16.14
N ALA A 83 2.11 -4.92 -16.97
CA ALA A 83 3.27 -4.40 -17.69
C ALA A 83 2.89 -3.29 -18.67
N ASN A 84 1.80 -3.47 -19.41
CA ASN A 84 1.27 -2.47 -20.33
C ASN A 84 0.83 -1.20 -19.58
N ASP A 85 0.08 -1.34 -18.50
CA ASP A 85 -0.37 -0.21 -17.69
C ASP A 85 0.84 0.54 -17.08
N LEU A 86 1.88 -0.18 -16.63
CA LEU A 86 3.10 0.44 -16.09
C LEU A 86 3.84 1.25 -17.17
N MET A 87 3.96 0.73 -18.39
CA MET A 87 4.54 1.48 -19.50
C MET A 87 3.73 2.74 -19.81
N GLU A 88 2.40 2.63 -19.81
CA GLU A 88 1.50 3.76 -20.06
C GLU A 88 1.61 4.86 -19.00
N TYR A 89 1.82 4.48 -17.74
CA TYR A 89 1.98 5.42 -16.62
C TYR A 89 3.39 6.02 -16.50
N SER A 90 4.40 5.28 -16.94
CA SER A 90 5.79 5.72 -16.92
C SER A 90 6.19 6.47 -18.19
N GLU A 91 5.26 6.69 -19.13
CA GLU A 91 5.53 7.32 -20.43
C GLU A 91 6.63 6.57 -21.22
N GLY A 92 6.70 5.24 -21.03
CA GLY A 92 7.70 4.37 -21.65
C GLY A 92 9.07 4.32 -20.95
N MET A 93 9.24 5.04 -19.82
CA MET A 93 10.52 5.12 -19.10
C MET A 93 10.79 3.90 -18.22
N LEU A 94 9.75 3.16 -17.81
CA LEU A 94 9.89 1.95 -17.00
C LEU A 94 9.42 0.74 -17.80
N ARG A 95 10.30 -0.26 -17.93
CA ARG A 95 9.99 -1.53 -18.55
C ARG A 95 10.04 -2.65 -17.52
N LEU A 96 9.04 -3.52 -17.58
CA LEU A 96 9.00 -4.77 -16.82
C LEU A 96 9.68 -5.86 -17.67
N ASP A 97 10.89 -6.25 -17.29
CA ASP A 97 11.58 -7.39 -17.90
C ASP A 97 11.08 -8.72 -17.31
N ASP A 98 11.34 -9.82 -18.03
CA ASP A 98 10.90 -11.16 -17.63
C ASP A 98 11.43 -11.57 -16.24
N ASP A 99 12.65 -11.14 -15.89
CA ASP A 99 13.23 -11.37 -14.58
C ASP A 99 12.47 -10.64 -13.45
N LEU A 100 12.00 -9.42 -13.74
CA LEU A 100 11.18 -8.62 -12.84
C LEU A 100 9.79 -9.23 -12.66
N ILE A 101 9.21 -9.77 -13.75
CA ILE A 101 7.92 -10.49 -13.72
C ILE A 101 8.05 -11.75 -12.85
N LYS A 102 9.13 -12.52 -13.01
CA LYS A 102 9.41 -13.71 -12.19
C LYS A 102 9.61 -13.35 -10.72
N LEU A 103 10.32 -12.27 -10.44
CA LEU A 103 10.51 -11.73 -9.08
C LEU A 103 9.18 -11.26 -8.48
N MET A 104 8.33 -10.62 -9.27
CA MET A 104 6.98 -10.21 -8.88
C MET A 104 6.14 -11.42 -8.48
N GLY A 105 6.07 -12.45 -9.34
CA GLY A 105 5.36 -13.70 -9.06
C GLY A 105 5.80 -14.33 -7.74
N LYS A 106 7.12 -14.48 -7.53
CA LYS A 106 7.68 -15.04 -6.29
C LYS A 106 7.21 -14.28 -5.04
N ARG A 107 7.20 -12.95 -5.08
CA ARG A 107 6.79 -12.07 -3.96
C ARG A 107 5.30 -12.16 -3.68
N TYR A 108 4.48 -12.21 -4.72
CA TYR A 108 3.03 -12.38 -4.57
C TYR A 108 2.68 -13.67 -3.81
N PHE A 109 3.27 -14.81 -4.21
CA PHE A 109 3.03 -16.10 -3.55
C PHE A 109 3.47 -16.11 -2.07
N THR A 110 4.59 -15.47 -1.73
CA THR A 110 5.06 -15.42 -0.33
C THR A 110 4.11 -14.65 0.59
N TYR A 111 3.38 -13.66 0.08
CA TYR A 111 2.43 -12.87 0.86
C TYR A 111 1.10 -13.62 1.08
N VAL A 112 0.55 -14.24 0.03
CA VAL A 112 -0.72 -15.00 0.12
C VAL A 112 -0.58 -16.23 1.03
N ARG A 113 0.59 -16.87 1.06
CA ARG A 113 0.81 -18.10 1.85
C ARG A 113 0.86 -17.88 3.36
N LYS A 114 1.13 -16.65 3.84
CA LYS A 114 1.18 -16.34 5.28
C LYS A 114 -0.18 -16.27 5.98
N GLN A 115 -1.30 -16.35 5.24
CA GLN A 115 -2.65 -16.33 5.84
C GLN A 115 -3.20 -17.72 6.23
N LYS A 116 -2.38 -18.77 6.31
CA LYS A 116 -2.81 -20.07 6.85
C LYS A 116 -2.52 -20.19 8.36
N THR A 117 -3.52 -19.76 9.13
CA THR A 117 -4.02 -20.39 10.37
C THR A 117 -2.99 -20.89 11.39
N THR A 118 -2.89 -20.20 12.53
CA THR A 118 -2.60 -20.84 13.83
C THR A 118 -3.75 -21.80 14.15
N ARG A 119 -3.74 -23.02 13.62
CA ARG A 119 -4.57 -24.11 14.17
C ARG A 119 -3.83 -24.66 15.37
N ASN A 120 -4.23 -24.22 16.56
CA ASN A 120 -3.86 -24.83 17.83
C ASN A 120 -4.28 -26.31 17.80
N ASN A 121 -3.33 -27.20 17.63
CA ASN A 121 -3.54 -28.64 17.63
C ASN A 121 -3.40 -29.16 19.07
N ASN A 122 -4.32 -28.77 19.96
CA ASN A 122 -4.42 -29.28 21.34
C ASN A 122 -5.19 -30.60 21.36
N ASN A 123 -4.65 -31.61 20.68
CA ASN A 123 -5.14 -32.97 20.76
C ASN A 123 -3.99 -33.92 21.14
N GLN A 124 -3.42 -33.69 22.32
CA GLN A 124 -2.54 -34.65 22.98
C GLN A 124 -3.38 -35.53 23.91
N LYS A 125 -3.72 -36.71 23.40
CA LYS A 125 -3.75 -38.01 24.09
C LYS A 125 -4.29 -37.99 25.54
N ARG A 126 -5.59 -38.22 25.70
CA ARG A 126 -6.11 -38.90 26.89
C ARG A 126 -5.98 -40.41 26.69
N GLN A 127 -4.96 -41.02 27.28
CA GLN A 127 -4.86 -42.48 27.44
C GLN A 127 -5.71 -42.89 28.66
N PRO A 128 -6.52 -43.95 28.60
CA PRO A 128 -7.15 -44.49 29.79
C PRO A 128 -6.14 -45.37 30.56
N SER A 129 -5.99 -45.14 31.86
CA SER A 129 -5.21 -46.01 32.75
C SER A 129 -5.94 -47.33 32.99
N PRO A 130 -5.24 -48.48 33.11
CA PRO A 130 -5.88 -49.75 33.42
C PRO A 130 -6.37 -49.74 34.87
N LYS A 131 -7.61 -50.20 35.09
CA LYS A 131 -8.13 -50.45 36.45
C LYS A 131 -7.49 -51.74 36.97
N SER A 132 -6.77 -51.66 38.08
CA SER A 132 -6.37 -52.82 38.88
C SER A 132 -7.60 -53.41 39.56
N SER A 133 -7.78 -54.71 39.37
CA SER A 133 -8.77 -55.56 40.04
C SER A 133 -8.46 -55.70 41.53
N THR A 134 -9.48 -55.55 42.37
CA THR A 134 -9.59 -56.23 43.67
C THR A 134 -10.82 -57.12 43.59
#